data_AF-A0A511YUY5-F1
#
_entry.id   AF-A0A511YUY5-F1
#
_cell.length_a   1.000
_cell.length_b   1.000
_cell.length_c   1.000
_cell.angle_alpha   90.00
_cell.angle_beta   90.00
_cell.angle_gamma   90.00
#
_symmetry.space_group_name_H-M   'P 1'
#
loop_
_entity.id
_entity.type
_entity.pdbx_description
1 polymer ?
#
loop_
_entity_poly.entity_id
_entity_poly.type
_entity_poly.pdbx_seq_one_letter_code
_entity_poly.pdbx_strand_id
1 'polypeptide(L)'
;MPNTLVPGQVRVGHLFLEGRHVEGPVCAAALTFDDHRGAQLLVPYLRTADRHAQPQAWFEQSTPPEALAFADNEGWVILLGVRWGGQSGSGFVTGRLTAQTAIFGEPRTLRSTYRVRTMRSSIDGLDGFTHFRPVKYAFPARGEPAVITLDDSESVSWRSQGYTYEFRAGAVWSGAEGRRFEAESLPFLATTCHKGRTPQEHLRAQWAVRDLLLLAHGEKLAWRTHHVADEEFPLWTMDGKAHGPEPAETHFAGTVREHAQAQPSSIDLAFPALNLRALGSRGLKRWTDMYADDMFRRAVQPVAEVINGAARFLEPQLMMLASALDYFGYYRFGDSCRRELQESIRRCLDGADLDFPQIGSREGIARAIGRLNNDLKHPDRERRPEGDELACIVNLAKIIARAQPFDLVGAAPSAKKAFLESRDVRWATELFERCGLRVADDGSITRRAETDADESASMRE
;
A
#
# COMPACT_ATOMS: atom_id res chain seq x y z
N MET A 1 20.17 -0.96 22.81
CA MET A 1 18.75 -0.73 22.53
C MET A 1 18.61 -0.57 21.02
N PRO A 2 17.52 -1.03 20.39
CA PRO A 2 17.36 -0.84 18.96
C PRO A 2 17.18 0.66 18.67
N ASN A 3 17.88 1.17 17.64
CA ASN A 3 17.80 2.56 17.21
C ASN A 3 16.47 2.74 16.45
N THR A 4 15.39 2.97 17.18
CA THR A 4 14.04 3.09 16.61
C THR A 4 13.41 4.41 17.01
N LEU A 5 12.26 4.73 16.43
CA LEU A 5 11.48 5.89 16.83
C LEU A 5 9.99 5.54 16.84
N VAL A 6 9.35 5.72 17.99
CA VAL A 6 7.91 5.46 18.14
C VAL A 6 7.10 6.76 18.21
N PRO A 7 5.81 6.75 17.80
CA PRO A 7 4.94 7.92 17.92
C PRO A 7 4.97 8.55 19.32
N GLY A 8 5.16 9.87 19.37
CA GLY A 8 5.25 10.64 20.61
C GLY A 8 6.63 10.63 21.28
N GLN A 9 7.59 9.84 20.79
CA GLN A 9 8.97 9.88 21.29
C GLN A 9 9.67 11.19 20.87
N VAL A 10 10.48 11.72 21.78
CA VAL A 10 11.35 12.88 21.55
C VAL A 10 12.78 12.47 21.87
N ARG A 11 13.67 12.65 20.91
CA ARG A 11 15.11 12.40 21.01
C ARG A 11 15.86 13.72 20.89
N VAL A 12 16.85 13.96 21.74
CA VAL A 12 17.64 15.20 21.74
C VAL A 12 19.07 14.87 21.37
N GLY A 13 19.60 15.56 20.37
CA GLY A 13 20.90 15.26 19.81
C GLY A 13 21.43 16.38 18.94
N HIS A 14 22.27 16.01 17.98
CA HIS A 14 23.00 16.95 17.15
C HIS A 14 22.77 16.70 15.67
N LEU A 15 22.76 17.78 14.89
CA LEU A 15 22.64 17.74 13.44
C LEU A 15 24.00 17.78 12.76
N PHE A 16 24.15 16.97 11.72
CA PHE A 16 25.34 16.87 10.89
C PHE A 16 24.97 17.04 9.41
N LEU A 17 25.91 17.57 8.64
CA LEU A 17 25.83 17.75 7.19
C LEU A 17 26.95 16.97 6.49
N GLU A 18 26.74 16.70 5.20
CA GLU A 18 27.79 16.19 4.32
C GLU A 18 29.05 17.07 4.42
N GLY A 19 30.22 16.41 4.48
CA GLY A 19 31.51 17.09 4.62
C GLY A 19 31.85 17.62 6.02
N ARG A 20 30.89 17.63 6.97
CA ARG A 20 31.11 18.17 8.33
C ARG A 20 31.25 17.16 9.45
N HIS A 21 31.32 15.88 9.14
CA HIS A 21 31.51 14.84 10.16
C HIS A 21 32.82 14.99 10.95
N VAL A 22 33.81 15.66 10.36
CA VAL A 22 35.14 15.95 10.94
C VAL A 22 35.20 17.34 11.59
N GLU A 23 34.37 18.29 11.14
CA GLU A 23 34.30 19.67 11.68
C GLU A 23 33.41 19.78 12.93
N GLY A 24 32.56 18.78 13.17
CA GLY A 24 31.66 18.71 14.32
C GLY A 24 30.20 19.04 13.96
N PRO A 25 29.29 18.94 14.92
CA PRO A 25 27.86 19.15 14.69
C PRO A 25 27.55 20.60 14.33
N VAL A 26 26.55 20.78 13.47
CA VAL A 26 26.06 22.10 13.04
C VAL A 26 25.31 22.79 14.17
N CYS A 27 24.39 22.07 14.82
CA CYS A 27 23.59 22.58 15.94
C CYS A 27 22.94 21.43 16.72
N ALA A 28 22.39 21.74 17.89
CA ALA A 28 21.51 20.83 18.61
C ALA A 28 20.11 20.86 18.00
N ALA A 29 19.40 19.72 18.06
CA ALA A 29 18.02 19.60 17.63
C ALA A 29 17.27 18.55 18.45
N ALA A 30 15.95 18.60 18.41
CA ALA A 30 15.10 17.51 18.86
C ALA A 30 14.48 16.80 17.65
N LEU A 31 14.64 15.49 17.59
CA LEU A 31 13.96 14.61 16.65
C LEU A 31 12.67 14.12 17.32
N THR A 32 11.54 14.39 16.67
CA THR A 32 10.21 13.97 17.14
C THR A 32 9.55 13.11 16.08
N PHE A 33 8.67 12.20 16.49
CA PHE A 33 7.89 11.38 15.56
C PHE A 33 6.40 11.55 15.78
N ASP A 34 5.74 11.90 14.69
CA ASP A 34 4.31 12.07 14.60
C ASP A 34 3.75 10.93 13.72
N ASP A 35 2.74 10.23 14.20
CA ASP A 35 2.12 9.11 13.48
C ASP A 35 1.45 9.53 12.17
N HIS A 36 1.17 10.84 11.98
CA HIS A 36 0.60 11.38 10.74
C HIS A 36 1.63 11.93 9.76
N ARG A 37 2.73 12.51 10.25
CA ARG A 37 3.70 13.29 9.47
C ARG A 37 5.10 12.67 9.44
N GLY A 38 5.36 11.64 10.25
CA GLY A 38 6.64 10.95 10.36
C GLY A 38 7.67 11.74 11.17
N ALA A 39 8.95 11.57 10.80
CA ALA A 39 10.07 12.20 11.48
C ALA A 39 10.11 13.72 11.25
N GLN A 40 10.23 14.48 12.33
CA GLN A 40 10.35 15.94 12.33
C GLN A 40 11.53 16.38 13.17
N LEU A 41 12.21 17.43 12.73
CA LEU A 41 13.24 18.10 13.51
C LEU A 41 12.72 19.43 14.03
N LEU A 42 12.99 19.69 15.31
CA LEU A 42 12.86 20.99 15.95
C LEU A 42 14.27 21.53 16.19
N VAL A 43 14.57 22.65 15.53
CA VAL A 43 15.90 23.26 15.55
C VAL A 43 15.82 24.61 16.26
N PRO A 44 16.25 24.70 17.53
CA PRO A 44 16.33 25.97 18.23
C PRO A 44 17.49 26.80 17.68
N TYR A 45 17.24 28.09 17.44
CA TYR A 45 18.27 29.03 17.02
C TYR A 45 17.98 30.46 17.48
N LEU A 46 19.02 31.29 17.45
CA LEU A 46 19.00 32.71 17.85
C LEU A 46 19.39 33.54 16.65
N ARG A 47 18.57 34.52 16.27
CA ARG A 47 18.82 35.37 15.09
C ARG A 47 20.06 36.25 15.19
N THR A 48 20.56 36.45 16.41
CA THR A 48 21.67 37.36 16.71
C THR A 48 22.98 36.62 16.99
N ALA A 49 23.00 35.29 16.91
CA ALA A 49 24.18 34.49 17.26
C ALA A 49 24.82 33.88 16.01
N ASP A 50 26.09 34.22 15.74
CA ASP A 50 26.82 33.74 14.56
C ASP A 50 26.88 32.20 14.46
N ARG A 51 26.97 31.52 15.62
CA ARG A 51 26.93 30.04 15.69
C ARG A 51 25.64 29.42 15.15
N HIS A 52 24.59 30.22 14.98
CA HIS A 52 23.29 29.81 14.48
C HIS A 52 22.99 30.36 13.07
N ALA A 53 23.94 31.04 12.43
CA ALA A 53 23.74 31.66 11.11
C ALA A 53 23.28 30.64 10.05
N GLN A 54 23.81 29.42 10.09
CA GLN A 54 23.45 28.38 9.14
C GLN A 54 22.02 27.84 9.36
N PRO A 55 21.62 27.36 10.56
CA PRO A 55 20.22 27.06 10.84
C PRO A 55 19.27 28.21 10.55
N GLN A 56 19.65 29.44 10.90
CA GLN A 56 18.86 30.65 10.61
C GLN A 56 18.58 30.81 9.11
N ALA A 57 19.61 30.64 8.27
CA ALA A 57 19.45 30.76 6.82
C ALA A 57 18.43 29.75 6.27
N TRP A 58 18.43 28.50 6.76
CA TRP A 58 17.47 27.47 6.33
C TRP A 58 16.02 27.90 6.52
N PHE A 59 15.72 28.56 7.65
CA PHE A 59 14.36 28.94 8.01
C PHE A 59 13.94 30.29 7.45
N GLU A 60 14.86 31.27 7.35
CA GLU A 60 14.57 32.59 6.77
C GLU A 60 14.39 32.53 5.26
N GLN A 61 15.15 31.66 4.58
CA GLN A 61 15.09 31.49 3.12
C GLN A 61 14.13 30.37 2.71
N SER A 62 13.61 29.59 3.67
CA SER A 62 12.78 28.39 3.42
C SER A 62 13.48 27.35 2.53
N THR A 63 14.81 27.25 2.63
CA THR A 63 15.68 26.38 1.83
C THR A 63 16.52 25.46 2.74
N PRO A 64 15.89 24.49 3.42
CA PRO A 64 16.65 23.52 4.20
C PRO A 64 17.52 22.63 3.30
N PRO A 65 18.58 22.02 3.84
CA PRO A 65 19.38 21.01 3.15
C PRO A 65 18.51 19.83 2.72
N GLU A 66 18.78 19.20 1.57
CA GLU A 66 17.99 18.06 1.09
C GLU A 66 18.11 16.82 2.00
N ALA A 67 19.25 16.68 2.67
CA ALA A 67 19.53 15.63 3.65
C ALA A 67 20.24 16.16 4.89
N LEU A 68 19.93 15.55 6.03
CA LEU A 68 20.53 15.83 7.34
C LEU A 68 20.80 14.51 8.05
N ALA A 69 21.83 14.49 8.88
CA ALA A 69 22.01 13.44 9.88
C ALA A 69 21.68 13.98 11.26
N PHE A 70 20.98 13.18 12.05
CA PHE A 70 20.78 13.38 13.48
C PHE A 70 21.53 12.28 14.22
N ALA A 71 22.25 12.63 15.29
CA ALA A 71 22.88 11.64 16.17
C ALA A 71 22.65 11.99 17.63
N ASP A 72 22.38 10.97 18.43
CA ASP A 72 22.27 11.01 19.88
C ASP A 72 22.84 9.73 20.51
N ASN A 73 22.51 9.45 21.77
CA ASN A 73 22.96 8.26 22.49
C ASN A 73 22.26 6.96 22.06
N GLU A 74 21.17 7.02 21.29
CA GLU A 74 20.47 5.85 20.74
C GLU A 74 20.99 5.48 19.33
N GLY A 75 21.62 6.43 18.63
CA GLY A 75 22.32 6.19 17.38
C GLY A 75 22.06 7.26 16.32
N TRP A 76 22.36 6.91 15.07
CA TRP A 76 22.25 7.80 13.91
C TRP A 76 20.89 7.67 13.20
N VAL A 77 20.34 8.80 12.77
CA VAL A 77 19.14 8.87 11.93
C VAL A 77 19.41 9.76 10.74
N ILE A 78 19.35 9.20 9.53
CA ILE A 78 19.53 9.92 8.28
C ILE A 78 18.18 10.36 7.76
N LEU A 79 18.02 11.66 7.58
CA LEU A 79 16.79 12.32 7.17
C LEU A 79 16.94 12.80 5.73
N LEU A 80 16.08 12.31 4.84
CA LEU A 80 16.12 12.58 3.40
C LEU A 80 14.85 13.30 2.93
N GLY A 81 14.99 14.12 1.89
CA GLY A 81 13.90 14.91 1.34
C GLY A 81 13.37 15.90 2.38
N VAL A 82 14.28 16.54 3.12
CA VAL A 82 13.93 17.45 4.21
C VAL A 82 13.22 18.68 3.64
N ARG A 83 12.11 19.07 4.27
CA ARG A 83 11.26 20.18 3.87
C ARG A 83 11.06 21.15 5.01
N TRP A 84 10.86 22.41 4.66
CA TRP A 84 10.54 23.47 5.60
C TRP A 84 9.11 23.26 6.16
N GLY A 85 8.98 23.28 7.47
CA GLY A 85 7.73 23.03 8.20
C GLY A 85 7.26 24.21 9.07
N GLY A 86 7.88 25.38 8.93
CA GLY A 86 7.56 26.59 9.70
C GLY A 86 8.64 27.01 10.69
N GLN A 87 8.41 28.15 11.33
CA GLN A 87 9.19 28.65 12.47
C GLN A 87 8.27 29.33 13.49
N SER A 88 8.69 29.40 14.74
CA SER A 88 7.95 30.08 15.82
C SER A 88 8.90 30.83 16.74
N GLY A 89 8.46 31.98 17.27
CA GLY A 89 9.27 32.88 18.11
C GLY A 89 9.88 34.06 17.35
N SER A 90 10.33 35.09 18.08
CA SER A 90 10.91 36.32 17.53
C SER A 90 12.41 36.46 17.79
N GLY A 91 12.86 36.24 19.04
CA GLY A 91 14.28 36.26 19.44
C GLY A 91 14.85 34.86 19.68
N PHE A 92 14.11 34.03 20.41
CA PHE A 92 14.36 32.60 20.58
C PHE A 92 13.46 31.85 19.61
N VAL A 93 14.03 31.41 18.49
CA VAL A 93 13.26 30.82 17.40
C VAL A 93 13.41 29.32 17.44
N THR A 94 12.31 28.60 17.22
CA THR A 94 12.33 27.17 16.94
C THR A 94 11.83 26.96 15.52
N GLY A 95 12.73 26.51 14.65
CA GLY A 95 12.41 26.10 13.30
C GLY A 95 11.95 24.65 13.26
N ARG A 96 11.01 24.32 12.37
CA ARG A 96 10.50 22.96 12.15
C ARG A 96 10.88 22.48 10.76
N LEU A 97 11.46 21.29 10.68
CA LEU A 97 11.71 20.57 9.43
C LEU A 97 10.99 19.23 9.43
N THR A 98 10.54 18.77 8.27
CA THR A 98 9.92 17.45 8.09
C THR A 98 10.77 16.64 7.11
N ALA A 99 10.96 15.35 7.38
CA ALA A 99 11.68 14.46 6.46
C ALA A 99 10.70 13.56 5.71
N GLN A 100 10.95 13.34 4.41
CA GLN A 100 10.17 12.36 3.64
C GLN A 100 10.55 10.93 4.00
N THR A 101 11.83 10.71 4.32
CA THR A 101 12.36 9.41 4.73
C THR A 101 13.33 9.57 5.88
N ALA A 102 13.23 8.68 6.86
CA ALA A 102 14.19 8.54 7.95
C ALA A 102 14.80 7.14 7.90
N ILE A 103 16.12 7.02 7.86
CA ILE A 103 16.86 5.75 7.90
C ILE A 103 17.60 5.68 9.24
N PHE A 104 17.29 4.65 10.03
CA PHE A 104 17.86 4.42 11.34
C PHE A 104 19.11 3.54 11.22
N GLY A 105 20.24 4.17 10.91
CA GLY A 105 21.51 3.49 10.71
C GLY A 105 22.65 4.49 10.58
N GLU A 106 23.82 4.10 11.07
CA GLU A 106 25.06 4.87 10.93
C GLU A 106 25.64 4.66 9.53
N PRO A 107 25.72 5.71 8.70
CA PRO A 107 26.29 5.59 7.36
C PRO A 107 27.83 5.56 7.42
N ARG A 108 28.48 4.95 6.43
CA ARG A 108 29.94 5.07 6.24
C ARG A 108 30.36 6.52 6.00
N THR A 109 29.56 7.24 5.23
CA THR A 109 29.80 8.59 4.76
C THR A 109 28.47 9.34 4.68
N LEU A 110 28.41 10.52 5.30
CA LEU A 110 27.27 11.41 5.14
C LEU A 110 27.21 11.97 3.74
N ARG A 111 26.10 11.72 3.05
CA ARG A 111 25.82 12.21 1.69
C ARG A 111 24.56 13.07 1.65
N SER A 112 24.51 14.01 0.72
CA SER A 112 23.30 14.77 0.37
C SER A 112 22.22 13.92 -0.28
N THR A 113 22.58 12.77 -0.87
CA THR A 113 21.64 11.82 -1.48
C THR A 113 22.12 10.39 -1.29
N TYR A 114 21.18 9.49 -0.94
CA TYR A 114 21.45 8.06 -0.79
C TYR A 114 20.76 7.28 -1.91
N ARG A 115 21.57 6.53 -2.67
CA ARG A 115 21.12 5.54 -3.65
C ARG A 115 21.43 4.17 -3.08
N VAL A 116 20.41 3.51 -2.54
CA VAL A 116 20.51 2.20 -1.92
C VAL A 116 20.29 1.10 -2.95
N ARG A 117 20.95 -0.04 -2.78
CA ARG A 117 20.78 -1.21 -3.66
C ARG A 117 19.51 -1.99 -3.41
N THR A 118 19.14 -2.18 -2.14
CA THR A 118 18.02 -3.06 -1.78
C THR A 118 17.12 -2.39 -0.76
N MET A 119 15.81 -2.59 -0.93
CA MET A 119 14.79 -2.26 0.05
C MET A 119 13.91 -3.48 0.31
N ARG A 120 13.68 -3.80 1.57
CA ARG A 120 12.79 -4.87 2.05
C ARG A 120 11.60 -4.24 2.76
N SER A 121 10.41 -4.77 2.51
CA SER A 121 9.19 -4.29 3.15
C SER A 121 8.29 -5.45 3.54
N SER A 122 7.64 -5.33 4.69
CA SER A 122 6.55 -6.21 5.09
C SER A 122 5.22 -5.47 4.94
N ILE A 123 4.20 -6.20 4.52
CA ILE A 123 2.84 -5.70 4.30
C ILE A 123 1.85 -6.79 4.71
N ASP A 124 0.70 -6.37 5.22
CA ASP A 124 -0.40 -7.28 5.49
C ASP A 124 -0.75 -8.15 4.27
N GLY A 125 -1.24 -9.36 4.56
CA GLY A 125 -1.73 -10.28 3.53
C GLY A 125 -0.63 -10.92 2.69
N LEU A 126 0.65 -10.55 2.86
CA LEU A 126 1.74 -11.18 2.12
C LEU A 126 1.93 -12.66 2.52
N ASP A 127 1.74 -13.01 3.80
CA ASP A 127 1.78 -14.40 4.27
C ASP A 127 0.68 -15.25 3.63
N GLY A 128 -0.58 -14.79 3.68
CA GLY A 128 -1.69 -15.47 3.01
C GLY A 128 -1.56 -15.51 1.48
N PHE A 129 -0.96 -14.50 0.87
CA PHE A 129 -0.74 -14.47 -0.58
C PHE A 129 0.35 -15.46 -1.03
N THR A 130 1.46 -15.53 -0.28
CA THR A 130 2.60 -16.39 -0.62
C THR A 130 2.42 -17.83 -0.17
N HIS A 131 1.73 -18.04 0.95
CA HIS A 131 1.62 -19.32 1.66
C HIS A 131 2.96 -19.98 2.00
N PHE A 132 4.03 -19.19 2.16
CA PHE A 132 5.29 -19.73 2.67
C PHE A 132 5.10 -20.32 4.07
N ARG A 133 5.88 -21.36 4.39
CA ARG A 133 5.81 -22.05 5.68
C ARG A 133 7.20 -22.15 6.31
N PRO A 134 7.81 -21.00 6.67
CA PRO A 134 9.16 -20.98 7.22
C PRO A 134 9.23 -21.54 8.64
N VAL A 135 8.12 -21.54 9.39
CA VAL A 135 8.07 -22.11 10.73
C VAL A 135 7.40 -23.48 10.67
N LYS A 136 8.16 -24.53 11.00
CA LYS A 136 7.68 -25.93 11.06
C LYS A 136 7.76 -26.42 12.50
N TYR A 137 6.71 -27.05 12.98
CA TYR A 137 6.63 -27.60 14.35
C TYR A 137 6.36 -29.11 14.29
N ALA A 138 7.16 -29.90 15.00
CA ALA A 138 6.90 -31.31 15.21
C ALA A 138 6.33 -31.53 16.62
N PHE A 139 5.16 -32.16 16.71
CA PHE A 139 4.60 -32.59 18.00
C PHE A 139 5.48 -33.69 18.59
N PRO A 140 6.13 -33.46 19.75
CA PRO A 140 6.98 -34.48 20.34
C PRO A 140 6.15 -35.63 20.90
N ALA A 141 6.72 -36.84 20.91
CA ALA A 141 6.18 -37.93 21.74
C ALA A 141 6.34 -37.58 23.23
N ARG A 142 5.62 -38.29 24.10
CA ARG A 142 5.66 -38.03 25.55
C ARG A 142 7.09 -38.19 26.08
N GLY A 143 7.70 -37.09 26.54
CA GLY A 143 9.07 -37.05 27.06
C GLY A 143 10.13 -36.57 26.07
N GLU A 144 9.76 -36.26 24.83
CA GLU A 144 10.67 -35.70 23.82
C GLU A 144 10.63 -34.16 23.78
N PRO A 145 11.72 -33.50 23.41
CA PRO A 145 11.74 -32.06 23.22
C PRO A 145 10.93 -31.67 21.97
N ALA A 146 10.16 -30.60 22.07
CA ALA A 146 9.53 -30.00 20.90
C ALA A 146 10.61 -29.43 19.97
N VAL A 147 10.55 -29.77 18.68
CA VAL A 147 11.47 -29.24 17.67
C VAL A 147 10.74 -28.23 16.80
N ILE A 148 11.28 -27.01 16.75
CA ILE A 148 10.83 -25.96 15.84
C ILE A 148 11.94 -25.71 14.84
N THR A 149 11.62 -25.85 13.56
CA THR A 149 12.53 -25.61 12.45
C THR A 149 12.15 -24.30 11.77
N LEU A 150 13.13 -23.41 11.62
CA LEU A 150 13.02 -22.17 10.86
C LEU A 150 13.73 -22.36 9.51
N ASP A 151 13.00 -22.21 8.41
CA ASP A 151 13.45 -22.48 7.04
C ASP A 151 13.03 -21.31 6.13
N ASP A 152 13.95 -20.38 5.90
CA ASP A 152 13.73 -19.17 5.10
C ASP A 152 14.10 -19.34 3.62
N SER A 153 14.19 -20.59 3.15
CA SER A 153 14.67 -20.91 1.79
C SER A 153 13.62 -20.69 0.69
N GLU A 154 12.33 -20.66 1.03
CA GLU A 154 11.26 -20.41 0.06
C GLU A 154 11.35 -18.97 -0.47
N SER A 155 11.52 -18.83 -1.79
CA SER A 155 11.46 -17.53 -2.43
C SER A 155 10.95 -17.61 -3.87
N VAL A 156 10.39 -16.48 -4.35
CA VAL A 156 10.01 -16.29 -5.74
C VAL A 156 10.51 -14.93 -6.20
N SER A 157 11.32 -14.91 -7.26
CA SER A 157 11.89 -13.69 -7.82
C SER A 157 11.49 -13.46 -9.28
N TRP A 158 11.41 -12.19 -9.66
CA TRP A 158 11.17 -11.77 -11.04
C TRP A 158 11.82 -10.41 -11.30
N ARG A 159 11.98 -10.07 -12.59
CA ARG A 159 12.59 -8.79 -13.01
C ARG A 159 11.60 -7.95 -13.79
N SER A 160 11.47 -6.67 -13.42
CA SER A 160 10.62 -5.70 -14.11
C SER A 160 11.11 -4.28 -13.84
N GLN A 161 10.98 -3.38 -14.82
CA GLN A 161 11.30 -1.94 -14.69
C GLN A 161 12.68 -1.62 -14.07
N GLY A 162 13.70 -2.44 -14.34
CA GLY A 162 15.05 -2.23 -13.80
C GLY A 162 15.26 -2.67 -12.34
N TYR A 163 14.28 -3.33 -11.73
CA TYR A 163 14.37 -3.95 -10.41
C TYR A 163 14.30 -5.48 -10.52
N THR A 164 14.99 -6.16 -9.60
CA THR A 164 14.67 -7.54 -9.22
C THR A 164 13.76 -7.48 -8.01
N TYR A 165 12.55 -8.01 -8.16
CA TYR A 165 11.61 -8.20 -7.06
C TYR A 165 11.78 -9.62 -6.52
N GLU A 166 11.63 -9.78 -5.21
CA GLU A 166 11.66 -11.08 -4.56
C GLU A 166 10.64 -11.11 -3.42
N PHE A 167 9.76 -12.11 -3.44
CA PHE A 167 9.10 -12.57 -2.23
C PHE A 167 9.98 -13.59 -1.57
N ARG A 168 10.27 -13.41 -0.29
CA ARG A 168 11.09 -14.34 0.48
C ARG A 168 10.41 -14.68 1.79
N ALA A 169 10.45 -15.95 2.14
CA ALA A 169 10.03 -16.42 3.45
C ALA A 169 10.93 -15.82 4.53
N GLY A 170 10.33 -15.52 5.67
CA GLY A 170 11.03 -14.99 6.83
C GLY A 170 10.37 -15.51 8.08
N ALA A 171 11.16 -15.69 9.14
CA ALA A 171 10.62 -16.03 10.44
C ALA A 171 11.28 -15.15 11.50
N VAL A 172 10.47 -14.65 12.42
CA VAL A 172 10.94 -14.00 13.64
C VAL A 172 10.63 -14.92 14.81
N TRP A 173 11.52 -14.98 15.80
CA TRP A 173 11.31 -15.82 16.95
C TRP A 173 11.77 -15.11 18.23
N SER A 174 11.13 -15.47 19.33
CA SER A 174 11.54 -15.07 20.67
C SER A 174 11.42 -16.25 21.62
N GLY A 175 12.34 -16.33 22.58
CA GLY A 175 12.39 -17.44 23.53
C GLY A 175 12.83 -16.96 24.90
N ALA A 176 12.23 -17.54 25.93
CA ALA A 176 12.70 -17.46 27.30
C ALA A 176 12.81 -18.89 27.84
N GLU A 177 14.03 -19.28 28.20
CA GLU A 177 14.34 -20.62 28.70
C GLU A 177 13.40 -21.02 29.84
N GLY A 178 12.89 -22.26 29.78
CA GLY A 178 11.95 -22.81 30.76
C GLY A 178 10.56 -22.15 30.80
N ARG A 179 10.25 -21.18 29.92
CA ARG A 179 8.98 -20.44 29.93
C ARG A 179 8.22 -20.54 28.62
N ARG A 180 8.75 -19.96 27.54
CA ARG A 180 8.02 -19.83 26.27
C ARG A 180 8.98 -19.77 25.10
N PHE A 181 8.52 -20.28 23.97
CA PHE A 181 9.12 -20.06 22.67
C PHE A 181 7.99 -19.68 21.71
N GLU A 182 8.20 -18.61 20.96
CA GLU A 182 7.24 -18.07 19.99
C GLU A 182 7.98 -17.85 18.68
N ALA A 183 7.42 -18.32 17.57
CA ALA A 183 7.93 -18.08 16.23
C ALA A 183 6.78 -17.74 15.30
N GLU A 184 7.00 -16.74 14.46
CA GLU A 184 6.01 -16.19 13.56
C GLU A 184 6.56 -16.14 12.13
N SER A 185 5.71 -16.50 11.15
CA SER A 185 6.00 -16.34 9.73
C SER A 185 5.88 -14.85 9.37
N LEU A 186 6.96 -14.26 8.88
CA LEU A 186 7.02 -12.87 8.47
C LEU A 186 7.71 -12.75 7.10
N PRO A 187 7.03 -13.16 6.01
CA PRO A 187 7.58 -12.98 4.67
C PRO A 187 7.69 -11.50 4.32
N PHE A 188 8.61 -11.18 3.42
CA PHE A 188 8.84 -9.81 2.98
C PHE A 188 8.99 -9.71 1.46
N LEU A 189 8.71 -8.52 0.95
CA LEU A 189 8.98 -8.11 -0.42
C LEU A 189 10.31 -7.35 -0.47
N ALA A 190 11.26 -7.85 -1.24
CA ALA A 190 12.49 -7.15 -1.56
C ALA A 190 12.44 -6.56 -2.98
N THR A 191 13.02 -5.38 -3.15
CA THR A 191 13.37 -4.81 -4.46
C THR A 191 14.85 -4.48 -4.50
N THR A 192 15.55 -4.95 -5.52
CA THR A 192 17.01 -4.75 -5.69
C THR A 192 17.30 -4.09 -7.03
N CYS A 193 18.14 -3.05 -7.03
CA CYS A 193 18.65 -2.38 -8.22
C CYS A 193 20.17 -2.18 -8.10
N HIS A 194 20.97 -2.85 -8.95
CA HIS A 194 22.44 -2.80 -8.87
C HIS A 194 23.02 -1.38 -9.06
N LYS A 195 22.35 -0.52 -9.83
CA LYS A 195 22.77 0.88 -10.04
C LYS A 195 22.47 1.80 -8.86
N GLY A 196 21.76 1.29 -7.84
CA GLY A 196 21.27 2.07 -6.72
C GLY A 196 20.10 2.99 -7.10
N ARG A 197 19.10 3.06 -6.22
CA ARG A 197 17.92 3.91 -6.34
C ARG A 197 17.62 4.58 -5.02
N THR A 198 16.91 5.70 -5.04
CA THR A 198 16.52 6.32 -3.76
C THR A 198 15.54 5.39 -3.03
N PRO A 199 15.48 5.46 -1.69
CA PRO A 199 14.48 4.69 -0.93
C PRO A 199 13.06 4.92 -1.43
N GLN A 200 12.71 6.14 -1.86
CA GLN A 200 11.39 6.47 -2.39
C GLN A 200 11.13 5.84 -3.76
N GLU A 201 12.16 5.72 -4.62
CA GLU A 201 12.05 5.00 -5.90
C GLU A 201 11.79 3.50 -5.68
N HIS A 202 12.45 2.90 -4.69
CA HIS A 202 12.19 1.51 -4.28
C HIS A 202 10.75 1.33 -3.74
N LEU A 203 10.33 2.19 -2.81
CA LEU A 203 8.96 2.18 -2.29
C LEU A 203 7.96 2.30 -3.45
N ARG A 204 8.17 3.26 -4.37
CA ARG A 204 7.35 3.47 -5.58
C ARG A 204 7.20 2.19 -6.41
N ALA A 205 8.28 1.44 -6.61
CA ALA A 205 8.26 0.16 -7.32
C ALA A 205 7.39 -0.88 -6.61
N GLN A 206 7.39 -0.89 -5.28
CA GLN A 206 6.61 -1.83 -4.47
C GLN A 206 5.10 -1.55 -4.43
N TRP A 207 4.62 -0.36 -4.84
CA TRP A 207 3.17 -0.08 -4.93
C TRP A 207 2.45 -0.98 -5.91
N ALA A 208 3.11 -1.42 -6.99
CA ALA A 208 2.53 -2.41 -7.89
C ALA A 208 2.13 -3.67 -7.12
N VAL A 209 2.97 -4.13 -6.18
CA VAL A 209 2.69 -5.31 -5.37
C VAL A 209 1.62 -5.02 -4.32
N ARG A 210 1.67 -3.88 -3.64
CA ARG A 210 0.61 -3.46 -2.69
C ARG A 210 -0.76 -3.49 -3.34
N ASP A 211 -0.91 -2.88 -4.51
CA ASP A 211 -2.19 -2.78 -5.18
C ASP A 211 -2.68 -4.15 -5.67
N LEU A 212 -1.77 -5.05 -6.07
CA LEU A 212 -2.12 -6.44 -6.35
C LEU A 212 -2.67 -7.14 -5.11
N LEU A 213 -1.99 -6.99 -3.97
CA LEU A 213 -2.43 -7.60 -2.71
C LEU A 213 -3.79 -7.06 -2.27
N LEU A 214 -4.02 -5.75 -2.37
CA LEU A 214 -5.31 -5.12 -2.06
C LEU A 214 -6.44 -5.71 -2.93
N LEU A 215 -6.20 -5.90 -4.24
CA LEU A 215 -7.19 -6.51 -5.13
C LEU A 215 -7.39 -8.01 -4.85
N ALA A 216 -6.31 -8.72 -4.54
CA ALA A 216 -6.33 -10.15 -4.25
C ALA A 216 -7.12 -10.47 -2.97
N HIS A 217 -6.89 -9.71 -1.90
CA HIS A 217 -7.59 -9.86 -0.62
C HIS A 217 -8.97 -9.22 -0.63
N GLY A 218 -9.12 -8.05 -1.28
CA GLY A 218 -10.35 -7.25 -1.17
C GLY A 218 -10.49 -6.50 0.15
N GLU A 219 -9.44 -6.53 0.96
CA GLU A 219 -9.38 -5.96 2.31
C GLU A 219 -8.36 -4.84 2.39
N LYS A 220 -8.49 -3.99 3.41
CA LYS A 220 -7.53 -2.94 3.71
C LYS A 220 -6.20 -3.56 4.17
N LEU A 221 -5.08 -3.11 3.59
CA LEU A 221 -3.74 -3.61 3.92
C LEU A 221 -2.81 -2.45 4.27
N ALA A 222 -2.00 -2.64 5.30
CA ALA A 222 -1.01 -1.67 5.75
C ALA A 222 0.42 -2.18 5.53
N TRP A 223 1.30 -1.29 5.08
CA TRP A 223 2.74 -1.47 5.24
C TRP A 223 3.09 -1.55 6.74
N ARG A 224 3.96 -2.51 7.10
CA ARG A 224 4.33 -2.78 8.50
C ARG A 224 5.73 -2.33 8.82
N THR A 225 6.68 -2.70 7.98
CA THR A 225 8.07 -2.28 8.15
C THR A 225 8.73 -2.06 6.80
N HIS A 226 9.75 -1.21 6.79
CA HIS A 226 10.65 -1.03 5.67
C HIS A 226 12.10 -1.03 6.17
N HIS A 227 13.00 -1.63 5.40
CA HIS A 227 14.43 -1.66 5.68
C HIS A 227 15.21 -1.42 4.39
N VAL A 228 16.20 -0.54 4.42
CA VAL A 228 17.17 -0.41 3.33
C VAL A 228 18.41 -1.22 3.67
N ALA A 229 19.01 -1.86 2.67
CA ALA A 229 20.27 -2.58 2.82
C ALA A 229 21.22 -2.16 1.69
N ASP A 230 22.31 -1.52 2.08
CA ASP A 230 23.35 -1.01 1.18
C ASP A 230 24.71 -0.99 1.90
N GLU A 231 25.81 -1.00 1.15
CA GLU A 231 27.17 -0.92 1.73
C GLU A 231 27.38 0.37 2.52
N GLU A 232 26.61 1.41 2.20
CA GLU A 232 26.60 2.67 2.93
C GLU A 232 26.10 2.51 4.38
N PHE A 233 25.30 1.48 4.68
CA PHE A 233 24.78 1.20 6.03
C PHE A 233 25.30 -0.16 6.52
N PRO A 234 26.54 -0.24 7.01
CA PRO A 234 27.15 -1.50 7.38
C PRO A 234 26.84 -1.91 8.81
N LEU A 235 27.12 -3.18 9.13
CA LEU A 235 27.22 -3.61 10.52
C LEU A 235 28.54 -3.08 11.11
N TRP A 236 28.43 -2.23 12.13
CA TRP A 236 29.59 -1.73 12.88
C TRP A 236 29.95 -2.67 14.03
N THR A 237 31.17 -3.18 14.03
CA THR A 237 31.72 -3.98 15.13
C THR A 237 32.32 -3.08 16.21
N MET A 238 32.50 -3.62 17.42
CA MET A 238 33.03 -2.86 18.56
C MET A 238 34.45 -2.30 18.33
N ASP A 239 35.22 -2.90 17.42
CA ASP A 239 36.54 -2.40 17.01
C ASP A 239 36.46 -1.29 15.94
N GLY A 240 35.26 -0.79 15.65
CA GLY A 240 35.00 0.28 14.69
C GLY A 240 35.08 -0.16 13.23
N LYS A 241 35.19 -1.46 12.95
CA LYS A 241 35.19 -1.98 11.58
C LYS A 241 33.77 -2.14 11.06
N ALA A 242 33.63 -2.02 9.75
CA ALA A 242 32.35 -2.09 9.06
C ALA A 242 32.26 -3.36 8.22
N HIS A 243 31.22 -4.17 8.45
CA HIS A 243 31.02 -5.49 7.86
C HIS A 243 29.73 -5.56 7.04
N GLY A 244 29.88 -5.75 5.72
CA GLY A 244 28.76 -5.96 4.78
C GLY A 244 27.65 -4.90 4.88
N PRO A 245 26.56 -5.07 4.14
CA PRO A 245 25.35 -4.29 4.31
C PRO A 245 24.46 -4.86 5.43
N GLU A 246 24.05 -4.03 6.38
CA GLU A 246 23.07 -4.37 7.43
C GLU A 246 21.72 -3.74 7.09
N PRO A 247 20.58 -4.44 7.24
CA PRO A 247 19.27 -3.84 7.06
C PRO A 247 18.99 -2.72 8.08
N ALA A 248 18.99 -1.47 7.63
CA ALA A 248 18.64 -0.31 8.45
C ALA A 248 17.12 -0.05 8.38
N GLU A 249 16.46 0.03 9.53
CA GLU A 249 15.04 0.38 9.61
C GLU A 249 14.80 1.72 8.92
N THR A 250 13.71 1.83 8.18
CA THR A 250 13.40 3.00 7.36
C THR A 250 11.95 3.37 7.51
N HIS A 251 11.67 4.64 7.79
CA HIS A 251 10.32 5.18 7.84
C HIS A 251 10.10 6.12 6.66
N PHE A 252 8.91 6.03 6.06
CA PHE A 252 8.46 6.96 5.03
C PHE A 252 7.28 7.75 5.56
N ALA A 253 7.28 9.06 5.32
CA ALA A 253 6.16 9.92 5.68
C ALA A 253 4.83 9.46 5.04
N GLY A 254 4.89 8.78 3.89
CA GLY A 254 3.71 8.26 3.19
C GLY A 254 3.11 6.99 3.79
N THR A 255 3.86 6.24 4.62
CA THR A 255 3.42 4.93 5.16
C THR A 255 3.42 4.87 6.69
N VAL A 256 3.94 5.90 7.38
CA VAL A 256 3.97 5.95 8.86
C VAL A 256 2.61 5.71 9.52
N ARG A 257 1.53 6.27 8.95
CA ARG A 257 0.17 6.06 9.44
C ARG A 257 -0.29 4.62 9.32
N GLU A 258 0.27 3.86 8.40
CA GLU A 258 -0.07 2.45 8.18
C GLU A 258 0.59 1.57 9.24
N HIS A 259 1.81 1.89 9.66
CA HIS A 259 2.56 1.13 10.67
C HIS A 259 1.80 1.06 12.03
N ALA A 260 1.07 2.13 12.38
CA ALA A 260 0.32 2.21 13.64
C ALA A 260 -1.08 1.56 13.60
N GLN A 261 -1.54 1.07 12.45
CA GLN A 261 -2.87 0.46 12.34
C GLN A 261 -2.89 -0.92 12.99
N ALA A 262 -4.04 -1.32 13.54
CA ALA A 262 -4.21 -2.69 14.03
C ALA A 262 -3.91 -3.70 12.91
N GLN A 263 -3.26 -4.81 13.26
CA GLN A 263 -3.05 -5.91 12.34
C GLN A 263 -4.35 -6.68 12.14
N PRO A 264 -4.81 -6.88 10.89
CA PRO A 264 -5.95 -7.74 10.61
C PRO A 264 -5.73 -9.15 11.16
N SER A 265 -6.81 -9.88 11.45
CA SER A 265 -6.65 -11.26 11.90
C SER A 265 -6.04 -12.13 10.79
N SER A 266 -5.21 -13.10 11.16
CA SER A 266 -4.59 -14.00 10.19
C SER A 266 -5.63 -14.82 9.41
N ILE A 267 -6.81 -15.05 10.00
CA ILE A 267 -7.93 -15.77 9.37
C ILE A 267 -8.52 -14.94 8.22
N ASP A 268 -8.69 -13.63 8.42
CA ASP A 268 -9.29 -12.75 7.41
C ASP A 268 -8.44 -12.66 6.14
N LEU A 269 -7.11 -12.77 6.29
CA LEU A 269 -6.15 -12.68 5.19
C LEU A 269 -5.58 -14.04 4.75
N ALA A 270 -6.08 -15.15 5.29
CA ALA A 270 -5.49 -16.48 5.05
C ALA A 270 -5.66 -16.94 3.60
N PHE A 271 -6.75 -16.56 2.92
CA PHE A 271 -7.15 -17.12 1.63
C PHE A 271 -7.55 -16.04 0.63
N PRO A 272 -6.58 -15.29 0.07
CA PRO A 272 -6.89 -14.32 -0.98
C PRO A 272 -7.46 -15.01 -2.21
N ALA A 273 -8.31 -14.29 -2.95
CA ALA A 273 -8.91 -14.78 -4.19
C ALA A 273 -7.86 -15.04 -5.28
N LEU A 274 -6.75 -14.30 -5.25
CA LEU A 274 -5.58 -14.50 -6.11
C LEU A 274 -4.35 -14.69 -5.23
N ASN A 275 -3.60 -15.78 -5.42
CA ASN A 275 -2.40 -16.09 -4.63
C ASN A 275 -1.19 -16.39 -5.52
N LEU A 276 -0.02 -16.52 -4.88
CA LEU A 276 1.25 -16.77 -5.56
C LEU A 276 1.22 -18.07 -6.38
N ARG A 277 0.54 -19.12 -5.89
CA ARG A 277 0.44 -20.41 -6.61
C ARG A 277 -0.35 -20.27 -7.92
N ALA A 278 -1.43 -19.49 -7.92
CA ALA A 278 -2.25 -19.25 -9.11
C ALA A 278 -1.59 -18.31 -10.12
N LEU A 279 -0.77 -17.38 -9.64
CA LEU A 279 -0.15 -16.33 -10.44
C LEU A 279 1.23 -16.71 -11.00
N GLY A 280 2.07 -17.29 -10.14
CA GLY A 280 3.49 -17.58 -10.40
C GLY A 280 4.34 -16.33 -10.67
N SER A 281 5.64 -16.53 -10.85
CA SER A 281 6.59 -15.45 -11.17
C SER A 281 6.29 -14.76 -12.52
N ARG A 282 5.76 -15.51 -13.50
CA ARG A 282 5.37 -14.96 -14.81
C ARG A 282 4.19 -13.99 -14.69
N GLY A 283 3.17 -14.34 -13.92
CA GLY A 283 2.03 -13.46 -13.66
C GLY A 283 2.43 -12.22 -12.87
N LEU A 284 3.32 -12.37 -11.87
CA LEU A 284 3.89 -11.24 -11.13
C LEU A 284 4.66 -10.28 -12.03
N LYS A 285 5.52 -10.81 -12.90
CA LYS A 285 6.24 -10.00 -13.89
C LYS A 285 5.27 -9.25 -14.79
N ARG A 286 4.28 -9.95 -15.35
CA ARG A 286 3.27 -9.36 -16.23
C ARG A 286 2.52 -8.24 -15.52
N TRP A 287 2.08 -8.47 -14.29
CA TRP A 287 1.44 -7.45 -13.46
C TRP A 287 2.33 -6.22 -13.28
N THR A 288 3.58 -6.40 -12.84
CA THR A 288 4.51 -5.27 -12.64
C THR A 288 4.83 -4.53 -13.93
N ASP A 289 4.90 -5.22 -15.07
CA ASP A 289 5.12 -4.60 -16.38
C ASP A 289 3.90 -3.79 -16.83
N MET A 290 2.68 -4.31 -16.63
CA MET A 290 1.44 -3.56 -16.92
C MET A 290 1.32 -2.36 -15.98
N TYR A 291 1.61 -2.49 -14.70
CA TYR A 291 1.54 -1.39 -13.72
C TYR A 291 2.53 -0.24 -14.01
N ALA A 292 3.58 -0.50 -14.78
CA ALA A 292 4.48 0.54 -15.26
C ALA A 292 3.84 1.47 -16.29
N ASP A 293 2.83 0.99 -17.03
CA ASP A 293 2.03 1.80 -17.93
C ASP A 293 1.10 2.73 -17.12
N ASP A 294 1.16 4.03 -17.42
CA ASP A 294 0.45 5.05 -16.67
C ASP A 294 -1.07 4.88 -16.74
N MET A 295 -1.58 4.32 -17.83
CA MET A 295 -3.01 4.14 -18.04
C MET A 295 -3.54 2.92 -17.29
N PHE A 296 -2.84 1.79 -17.34
CA PHE A 296 -3.16 0.64 -16.49
C PHE A 296 -3.06 1.01 -15.00
N ARG A 297 -2.05 1.79 -14.60
CA ARG A 297 -1.94 2.29 -13.23
C ARG A 297 -3.12 3.18 -12.82
N ARG A 298 -3.62 4.02 -13.73
CA ARG A 298 -4.85 4.83 -13.51
C ARG A 298 -6.12 3.98 -13.42
N ALA A 299 -6.13 2.77 -13.98
CA ALA A 299 -7.22 1.81 -13.78
C ALA A 299 -7.15 1.18 -12.39
N VAL A 300 -5.96 0.78 -11.94
CA VAL A 300 -5.76 0.02 -10.70
C VAL A 300 -5.84 0.88 -9.44
N GLN A 301 -5.12 2.01 -9.42
CA GLN A 301 -4.95 2.81 -8.20
C GLN A 301 -6.27 3.27 -7.56
N PRO A 302 -7.28 3.76 -8.31
CA PRO A 302 -8.54 4.16 -7.69
C PRO A 302 -9.26 3.00 -7.00
N VAL A 303 -9.19 1.79 -7.55
CA VAL A 303 -9.79 0.60 -6.95
C VAL A 303 -9.06 0.22 -5.68
N ALA A 304 -7.73 0.17 -5.74
CA ALA A 304 -6.88 -0.14 -4.60
C ALA A 304 -7.12 0.85 -3.44
N GLU A 305 -7.21 2.16 -3.74
CA GLU A 305 -7.47 3.19 -2.73
C GLU A 305 -8.90 3.15 -2.17
N VAL A 306 -9.89 2.80 -2.99
CA VAL A 306 -11.26 2.57 -2.49
C VAL A 306 -11.31 1.38 -1.52
N ILE A 307 -10.64 0.27 -1.85
CA ILE A 307 -10.52 -0.90 -0.95
C ILE A 307 -9.77 -0.51 0.32
N ASN A 308 -8.70 0.28 0.18
CA ASN A 308 -7.88 0.71 1.29
C ASN A 308 -8.50 1.83 2.15
N GLY A 309 -9.71 2.28 1.80
CA GLY A 309 -10.51 3.20 2.62
C GLY A 309 -10.23 4.69 2.40
N ALA A 310 -9.78 5.09 1.20
CA ALA A 310 -9.53 6.50 0.85
C ALA A 310 -10.78 7.38 0.95
N ALA A 311 -11.98 6.82 0.76
CA ALA A 311 -13.25 7.53 0.92
C ALA A 311 -14.23 6.74 1.80
N ARG A 312 -14.78 7.39 2.83
CA ARG A 312 -15.84 6.81 3.68
C ARG A 312 -17.22 6.87 3.05
N PHE A 313 -17.45 7.85 2.17
CA PHE A 313 -18.72 8.07 1.47
C PHE A 313 -18.80 7.21 0.21
N LEU A 314 -20.01 6.82 -0.19
CA LEU A 314 -20.24 5.92 -1.34
C LEU A 314 -20.10 6.65 -2.68
N GLU A 315 -20.44 7.93 -2.73
CA GLU A 315 -20.44 8.74 -3.94
C GLU A 315 -19.02 8.92 -4.50
N PRO A 316 -18.01 9.32 -3.70
CA PRO A 316 -16.63 9.36 -4.18
C PRO A 316 -16.09 7.96 -4.53
N GLN A 317 -16.50 6.91 -3.80
CA GLN A 317 -16.11 5.54 -4.14
C GLN A 317 -16.65 5.16 -5.52
N LEU A 318 -17.91 5.44 -5.82
CA LEU A 318 -18.50 5.15 -7.14
C LEU A 318 -17.79 5.91 -8.25
N MET A 319 -17.51 7.21 -8.05
CA MET A 319 -16.79 8.01 -9.04
C MET A 319 -15.39 7.45 -9.34
N MET A 320 -14.65 7.03 -8.30
CA MET A 320 -13.34 6.40 -8.44
C MET A 320 -13.41 5.06 -9.16
N LEU A 321 -14.37 4.20 -8.78
CA LEU A 321 -14.56 2.88 -9.38
C LEU A 321 -15.03 2.98 -10.84
N ALA A 322 -15.96 3.88 -11.14
CA ALA A 322 -16.41 4.12 -12.51
C ALA A 322 -15.25 4.61 -13.39
N SER A 323 -14.41 5.53 -12.89
CA SER A 323 -13.21 5.96 -13.62
C SER A 323 -12.23 4.81 -13.83
N ALA A 324 -12.05 3.93 -12.83
CA ALA A 324 -11.20 2.76 -12.97
C ALA A 324 -11.71 1.78 -14.04
N LEU A 325 -13.02 1.50 -14.04
CA LEU A 325 -13.64 0.62 -15.02
C LEU A 325 -13.58 1.21 -16.44
N ASP A 326 -13.62 2.53 -16.58
CA ASP A 326 -13.39 3.19 -17.87
C ASP A 326 -11.98 2.91 -18.40
N TYR A 327 -10.96 3.09 -17.55
CA TYR A 327 -9.57 2.79 -17.90
C TYR A 327 -9.31 1.30 -18.15
N PHE A 328 -9.91 0.39 -17.38
CA PHE A 328 -9.83 -1.05 -17.66
C PHE A 328 -10.49 -1.39 -18.99
N GLY A 329 -11.64 -0.80 -19.31
CA GLY A 329 -12.32 -0.98 -20.58
C GLY A 329 -11.45 -0.54 -21.74
N TYR A 330 -10.89 0.66 -21.67
CA TYR A 330 -9.91 1.17 -22.64
C TYR A 330 -8.73 0.21 -22.83
N TYR A 331 -8.13 -0.24 -21.72
CA TYR A 331 -7.00 -1.18 -21.76
C TYR A 331 -7.37 -2.50 -22.47
N ARG A 332 -8.62 -2.97 -22.31
CA ARG A 332 -9.16 -4.17 -22.96
C ARG A 332 -9.61 -3.98 -24.42
N PHE A 333 -9.86 -2.75 -24.85
CA PHE A 333 -10.03 -2.45 -26.27
C PHE A 333 -8.69 -2.47 -26.99
N GLY A 334 -7.63 -2.03 -26.32
CA GLY A 334 -6.27 -2.01 -26.88
C GLY A 334 -6.11 -0.94 -27.98
N ASP A 335 -6.95 0.08 -27.96
CA ASP A 335 -6.90 1.21 -28.89
C ASP A 335 -7.09 2.55 -28.16
N SER A 336 -6.90 3.65 -28.88
CA SER A 336 -7.00 5.00 -28.33
C SER A 336 -8.35 5.69 -28.51
N CYS A 337 -9.38 4.96 -28.89
CA CYS A 337 -10.68 5.55 -29.21
C CYS A 337 -11.46 5.88 -27.93
N ARG A 338 -11.94 7.13 -27.85
CA ARG A 338 -12.83 7.56 -26.77
C ARG A 338 -14.18 6.85 -26.92
N ARG A 339 -14.67 6.29 -25.83
CA ARG A 339 -15.94 5.57 -25.75
C ARG A 339 -16.81 6.10 -24.63
N GLU A 340 -18.07 5.72 -24.66
CA GLU A 340 -18.96 5.95 -23.54
C GLU A 340 -18.60 5.00 -22.38
N LEU A 341 -18.76 5.49 -21.15
CA LEU A 341 -18.43 4.74 -19.93
C LEU A 341 -19.09 3.36 -19.88
N GLN A 342 -20.35 3.26 -20.30
CA GLN A 342 -21.10 2.00 -20.34
C GLN A 342 -20.46 0.97 -21.30
N GLU A 343 -19.89 1.42 -22.42
CA GLU A 343 -19.20 0.52 -23.35
C GLU A 343 -17.91 -0.03 -22.73
N SER A 344 -17.14 0.82 -22.04
CA SER A 344 -15.96 0.42 -21.27
C SER A 344 -16.28 -0.58 -20.16
N ILE A 345 -17.36 -0.35 -19.40
CA ILE A 345 -17.78 -1.25 -18.32
C ILE A 345 -18.27 -2.58 -18.89
N ARG A 346 -19.06 -2.57 -19.97
CA ARG A 346 -19.48 -3.79 -20.65
C ARG A 346 -18.28 -4.60 -21.13
N ARG A 347 -17.26 -3.93 -21.67
CA ARG A 347 -16.00 -4.59 -22.07
C ARG A 347 -15.27 -5.23 -20.89
N CYS A 348 -15.34 -4.64 -19.69
CA CYS A 348 -14.81 -5.23 -18.46
C CYS A 348 -15.60 -6.48 -18.04
N LEU A 349 -16.93 -6.46 -18.15
CA LEU A 349 -17.79 -7.61 -17.86
C LEU A 349 -17.52 -8.76 -18.84
N ASP A 350 -17.52 -8.47 -20.14
CA ASP A 350 -17.26 -9.47 -21.18
C ASP A 350 -15.84 -10.03 -21.08
N GLY A 351 -14.85 -9.16 -20.92
CA GLY A 351 -13.45 -9.54 -20.83
C GLY A 351 -13.12 -10.32 -19.55
N ALA A 352 -13.92 -10.17 -18.50
CA ALA A 352 -13.83 -10.94 -17.26
C ALA A 352 -14.86 -12.06 -17.14
N ASP A 353 -15.62 -12.33 -18.20
CA ASP A 353 -16.71 -13.31 -18.24
C ASP A 353 -17.62 -13.27 -16.99
N LEU A 354 -18.01 -12.05 -16.61
CA LEU A 354 -18.84 -11.80 -15.44
C LEU A 354 -20.30 -11.78 -15.85
N ASP A 355 -21.12 -12.62 -15.24
CA ASP A 355 -22.55 -12.64 -15.44
C ASP A 355 -23.29 -12.67 -14.09
N PHE A 356 -24.31 -11.83 -13.97
CA PHE A 356 -25.11 -11.66 -12.76
C PHE A 356 -26.59 -11.59 -13.13
N PRO A 357 -27.19 -12.66 -13.67
CA PRO A 357 -28.58 -12.66 -14.13
C PRO A 357 -29.59 -12.35 -13.01
N GLN A 358 -29.22 -12.61 -11.76
CA GLN A 358 -29.96 -12.21 -10.57
C GLN A 358 -29.90 -10.70 -10.29
N ILE A 359 -29.08 -9.92 -10.97
CA ILE A 359 -29.03 -8.47 -10.85
C ILE A 359 -29.66 -7.84 -12.10
N GLY A 360 -29.21 -8.24 -13.28
CA GLY A 360 -29.65 -7.76 -14.58
C GLY A 360 -28.72 -8.25 -15.69
N SER A 361 -28.99 -7.87 -16.94
CA SER A 361 -28.08 -8.19 -18.05
C SER A 361 -26.76 -7.43 -17.92
N ARG A 362 -25.70 -7.90 -18.61
CA ARG A 362 -24.41 -7.20 -18.69
C ARG A 362 -24.56 -5.76 -19.21
N GLU A 363 -25.45 -5.57 -20.19
CA GLU A 363 -25.77 -4.24 -20.74
C GLU A 363 -26.45 -3.37 -19.68
N GLY A 364 -27.50 -3.88 -19.02
CA GLY A 364 -28.20 -3.16 -17.97
C GLY A 364 -27.27 -2.74 -16.83
N ILE A 365 -26.43 -3.65 -16.35
CA ILE A 365 -25.44 -3.37 -15.29
C ILE A 365 -24.46 -2.26 -15.71
N ALA A 366 -23.93 -2.34 -16.93
CA ALA A 366 -23.00 -1.33 -17.44
C ALA A 366 -23.65 0.05 -17.53
N ARG A 367 -24.90 0.11 -18.01
CA ARG A 367 -25.68 1.35 -18.08
C ARG A 367 -26.03 1.89 -16.70
N ALA A 368 -26.41 1.04 -15.75
CA ALA A 368 -26.75 1.46 -14.39
C ALA A 368 -25.56 2.12 -13.68
N ILE A 369 -24.37 1.49 -13.71
CA ILE A 369 -23.15 2.11 -13.16
C ILE A 369 -22.86 3.45 -13.86
N GLY A 370 -22.99 3.51 -15.18
CA GLY A 370 -22.78 4.72 -15.97
C GLY A 370 -23.75 5.86 -15.60
N ARG A 371 -25.05 5.54 -15.49
CA ARG A 371 -26.11 6.48 -15.11
C ARG A 371 -25.90 7.04 -13.71
N LEU A 372 -25.74 6.19 -12.69
CA LEU A 372 -25.54 6.67 -11.32
C LEU A 372 -24.29 7.54 -11.20
N ASN A 373 -23.19 7.20 -11.87
CA ASN A 373 -22.00 8.05 -11.89
C ASN A 373 -22.24 9.41 -12.58
N ASN A 374 -23.04 9.45 -13.64
CA ASN A 374 -23.42 10.71 -14.27
C ASN A 374 -24.35 11.54 -13.39
N ASP A 375 -25.28 10.90 -12.68
CA ASP A 375 -26.19 11.55 -11.72
C ASP A 375 -25.42 12.21 -10.57
N LEU A 376 -24.32 11.60 -10.13
CA LEU A 376 -23.43 12.18 -9.12
C LEU A 376 -22.57 13.35 -9.65
N LYS A 377 -22.24 13.36 -10.95
CA LYS A 377 -21.37 14.38 -11.57
C LYS A 377 -22.10 15.68 -11.89
N HIS A 378 -23.40 15.59 -12.18
CA HIS A 378 -24.19 16.69 -12.75
C HIS A 378 -25.21 17.20 -11.72
N PRO A 379 -24.99 18.41 -11.14
CA PRO A 379 -25.82 18.92 -10.04
C PRO A 379 -27.25 19.26 -10.48
N ASP A 380 -27.49 19.37 -11.78
CA ASP A 380 -28.76 19.65 -12.45
C ASP A 380 -29.65 18.41 -12.63
N ARG A 381 -29.16 17.22 -12.25
CA ARG A 381 -29.94 15.99 -12.30
C ARG A 381 -31.00 15.99 -11.19
N GLU A 382 -32.26 15.84 -11.59
CA GLU A 382 -33.43 15.90 -10.70
C GLU A 382 -33.46 14.74 -9.68
N ARG A 383 -32.92 13.57 -10.06
CA ARG A 383 -32.84 12.39 -9.20
C ARG A 383 -31.44 12.25 -8.62
N ARG A 384 -31.34 12.21 -7.29
CA ARG A 384 -30.15 11.70 -6.60
C ARG A 384 -30.31 10.19 -6.37
N PRO A 385 -29.25 9.38 -6.59
CA PRO A 385 -29.30 7.95 -6.29
C PRO A 385 -29.61 7.69 -4.82
N GLU A 386 -30.44 6.69 -4.53
CA GLU A 386 -30.73 6.31 -3.15
C GLU A 386 -29.52 5.60 -2.50
N GLY A 387 -29.45 5.62 -1.17
CA GLY A 387 -28.35 4.99 -0.42
C GLY A 387 -28.18 3.50 -0.72
N ASP A 388 -29.29 2.76 -0.83
CA ASP A 388 -29.30 1.33 -1.16
C ASP A 388 -28.75 1.08 -2.57
N GLU A 389 -29.15 1.90 -3.54
CA GLU A 389 -28.70 1.81 -4.93
C GLU A 389 -27.20 2.05 -5.05
N LEU A 390 -26.71 3.11 -4.39
CA LEU A 390 -25.29 3.41 -4.32
C LEU A 390 -24.51 2.28 -3.66
N ALA A 391 -25.00 1.74 -2.54
CA ALA A 391 -24.33 0.64 -1.85
C ALA A 391 -24.23 -0.60 -2.74
N CYS A 392 -25.33 -0.98 -3.40
CA CYS A 392 -25.37 -2.12 -4.32
C CYS A 392 -24.40 -1.93 -5.50
N ILE A 393 -24.46 -0.77 -6.17
CA ILE A 393 -23.67 -0.47 -7.36
C ILE A 393 -22.18 -0.31 -7.01
N VAL A 394 -21.84 0.29 -5.87
CA VAL A 394 -20.44 0.38 -5.40
C VAL A 394 -19.86 -1.00 -5.14
N ASN A 395 -20.58 -1.88 -4.44
CA ASN A 395 -20.09 -3.24 -4.18
C ASN A 395 -19.93 -4.04 -5.47
N LEU A 396 -20.90 -3.96 -6.39
CA LEU A 396 -20.79 -4.61 -7.69
C LEU A 396 -19.61 -4.07 -8.51
N ALA A 397 -19.41 -2.76 -8.55
CA ALA A 397 -18.28 -2.16 -9.25
C ALA A 397 -16.92 -2.58 -8.66
N LYS A 398 -16.81 -2.76 -7.33
CA LYS A 398 -15.61 -3.35 -6.69
C LYS A 398 -15.37 -4.78 -7.19
N ILE A 399 -16.40 -5.61 -7.26
CA ILE A 399 -16.29 -6.99 -7.76
C ILE A 399 -15.83 -7.02 -9.22
N ILE A 400 -16.47 -6.21 -10.08
CA ILE A 400 -16.10 -6.12 -11.50
C ILE A 400 -14.63 -5.72 -11.63
N ALA A 401 -14.19 -4.68 -10.91
CA ALA A 401 -12.82 -4.20 -10.95
C ALA A 401 -11.81 -5.24 -10.41
N ARG A 402 -12.13 -5.95 -9.31
CA ARG A 402 -11.28 -7.00 -8.73
C ARG A 402 -11.18 -8.26 -9.58
N ALA A 403 -12.12 -8.51 -10.48
CA ALA A 403 -12.03 -9.62 -11.42
C ALA A 403 -10.99 -9.37 -12.53
N GLN A 404 -10.73 -8.10 -12.87
CA GLN A 404 -9.91 -7.75 -14.04
C GLN A 404 -8.49 -8.32 -13.99
N PRO A 405 -7.76 -8.30 -12.85
CA PRO A 405 -6.42 -8.86 -12.76
C PRO A 405 -6.34 -10.33 -13.17
N PHE A 406 -7.34 -11.17 -12.85
CA PHE A 406 -7.27 -12.62 -13.08
C PHE A 406 -6.96 -12.98 -14.54
N ASP A 407 -7.66 -12.36 -15.48
CA ASP A 407 -7.43 -12.61 -16.91
C ASP A 407 -6.20 -11.85 -17.43
N LEU A 408 -6.02 -10.61 -16.99
CA LEU A 408 -4.94 -9.74 -17.51
C LEU A 408 -3.55 -10.28 -17.16
N VAL A 409 -3.39 -10.84 -15.96
CA VAL A 409 -2.12 -11.45 -15.52
C VAL A 409 -1.95 -12.89 -16.00
N GLY A 410 -2.99 -13.50 -16.59
CA GLY A 410 -3.00 -14.91 -16.98
C GLY A 410 -2.97 -15.87 -15.79
N ALA A 411 -3.75 -15.58 -14.75
CA ALA A 411 -3.88 -16.47 -13.59
C ALA A 411 -4.53 -17.81 -14.00
N ALA A 412 -4.30 -18.85 -13.20
CA ALA A 412 -4.95 -20.14 -13.41
C ALA A 412 -6.49 -20.00 -13.47
N PRO A 413 -7.19 -20.62 -14.44
CA PRO A 413 -8.66 -20.52 -14.56
C PRO A 413 -9.41 -20.92 -13.29
N SER A 414 -8.86 -21.85 -12.51
CA SER A 414 -9.42 -22.26 -11.22
C SER A 414 -9.45 -21.13 -10.18
N ALA A 415 -8.50 -20.18 -10.23
CA ALA A 415 -8.47 -19.05 -9.32
C ALA A 415 -9.59 -18.06 -9.63
N LYS A 416 -9.82 -17.76 -10.91
CA LYS A 416 -10.95 -16.95 -11.35
C LYS A 416 -12.28 -17.59 -10.93
N LYS A 417 -12.44 -18.89 -11.18
CA LYS A 417 -13.63 -19.64 -10.74
C LYS A 417 -13.85 -19.54 -9.23
N ALA A 418 -12.80 -19.76 -8.43
CA ALA A 418 -12.87 -19.64 -6.98
C ALA A 418 -13.24 -18.22 -6.52
N PHE A 419 -12.77 -17.18 -7.20
CA PHE A 419 -13.19 -15.80 -6.94
C PHE A 419 -14.68 -15.58 -7.22
N LEU A 420 -15.20 -16.08 -8.33
CA LEU A 420 -16.63 -15.95 -8.68
C LEU A 420 -17.55 -16.69 -7.70
N GLU A 421 -17.05 -17.75 -7.06
CA GLU A 421 -17.75 -18.52 -6.03
C GLU A 421 -17.51 -17.97 -4.60
N SER A 422 -16.72 -16.90 -4.47
CA SER A 422 -16.31 -16.36 -3.17
C SER A 422 -17.46 -15.73 -2.38
N ARG A 423 -17.21 -15.49 -1.09
CA ARG A 423 -18.17 -14.79 -0.22
C ARG A 423 -18.43 -13.37 -0.71
N ASP A 424 -17.43 -12.67 -1.24
CA ASP A 424 -17.55 -11.27 -1.65
C ASP A 424 -18.53 -11.11 -2.83
N VAL A 425 -18.41 -12.01 -3.82
CA VAL A 425 -19.30 -12.03 -4.99
C VAL A 425 -20.73 -12.38 -4.58
N ARG A 426 -20.89 -13.41 -3.73
CA ARG A 426 -22.20 -13.78 -3.19
C ARG A 426 -22.82 -12.64 -2.40
N TRP A 427 -22.07 -12.00 -1.51
CA TRP A 427 -22.53 -10.85 -0.73
C TRP A 427 -22.99 -9.70 -1.63
N ALA A 428 -22.24 -9.37 -2.67
CA ALA A 428 -22.63 -8.32 -3.61
C ALA A 428 -23.98 -8.66 -4.28
N THR A 429 -24.22 -9.92 -4.62
CA THR A 429 -25.49 -10.35 -5.23
C THR A 429 -26.65 -10.42 -4.22
N GLU A 430 -26.40 -10.93 -3.02
CA GLU A 430 -27.36 -10.97 -1.91
C GLU A 430 -27.78 -9.57 -1.46
N LEU A 431 -26.89 -8.57 -1.58
CA LEU A 431 -27.21 -7.19 -1.24
C LEU A 431 -28.31 -6.63 -2.15
N PHE A 432 -28.25 -6.88 -3.46
CA PHE A 432 -29.34 -6.52 -4.39
C PHE A 432 -30.65 -7.21 -3.99
N GLU A 433 -30.59 -8.50 -3.65
CA GLU A 433 -31.79 -9.25 -3.24
C GLU A 433 -32.40 -8.70 -1.94
N ARG A 434 -31.57 -8.39 -0.94
CA ARG A 434 -31.99 -7.82 0.34
C ARG A 434 -32.61 -6.43 0.20
N CYS A 435 -32.07 -5.60 -0.69
CA CYS A 435 -32.64 -4.29 -1.01
C CYS A 435 -33.85 -4.38 -1.97
N GLY A 436 -34.15 -5.58 -2.50
CA GLY A 436 -35.22 -5.80 -3.45
C GLY A 436 -34.96 -5.16 -4.82
N LEU A 437 -33.70 -4.92 -5.19
CA LEU A 437 -33.32 -4.19 -6.39
C LEU A 437 -33.06 -5.12 -7.58
N ARG A 438 -33.44 -4.66 -8.78
CA ARG A 438 -33.12 -5.25 -10.08
C ARG A 438 -32.69 -4.16 -11.06
N VAL A 439 -31.89 -4.53 -12.04
CA VAL A 439 -31.39 -3.64 -13.10
C VAL A 439 -32.00 -4.06 -14.43
N ALA A 440 -32.75 -3.15 -15.05
CA ALA A 440 -33.28 -3.34 -16.40
C ALA A 440 -32.22 -3.07 -17.47
N ASP A 441 -32.47 -3.53 -18.71
CA ASP A 441 -31.54 -3.40 -19.84
C ASP A 441 -31.26 -1.96 -20.24
N ASP A 442 -32.15 -1.03 -19.92
CA ASP A 442 -31.92 0.38 -20.14
C ASP A 442 -30.95 0.97 -19.09
N GLY A 443 -30.72 0.29 -17.98
CA GLY A 443 -29.90 0.73 -16.85
C GLY A 443 -30.70 1.38 -15.72
N SER A 444 -32.03 1.34 -15.76
CA SER A 444 -32.87 1.74 -14.62
C SER A 444 -32.79 0.69 -13.50
N ILE A 445 -32.82 1.17 -12.25
CA ILE A 445 -32.87 0.33 -11.06
C ILE A 445 -34.31 0.39 -10.53
N THR A 446 -34.95 -0.77 -10.38
CA THR A 446 -36.33 -0.90 -9.91
C THR A 446 -36.39 -1.73 -8.62
N ARG A 447 -37.37 -1.44 -7.75
CA ARG A 447 -37.66 -2.24 -6.56
C ARG A 447 -38.75 -3.26 -6.89
N ARG A 448 -38.57 -4.53 -6.48
CA ARG A 448 -39.51 -5.64 -6.74
C ARG A 448 -40.96 -5.39 -6.30
N ALA A 449 -41.22 -4.46 -5.38
CA ALA A 449 -42.57 -4.11 -4.95
C ALA A 449 -43.40 -3.40 -6.04
N GLU A 450 -42.76 -2.86 -7.09
CA GLU A 450 -43.45 -2.19 -8.20
C GLU A 450 -43.86 -3.15 -9.33
N THR A 451 -43.32 -4.37 -9.38
CA THR A 451 -43.60 -5.32 -10.47
C THR A 451 -44.91 -6.08 -10.27
N ASP A 452 -45.27 -6.40 -9.02
CA ASP A 452 -46.52 -7.12 -8.72
C ASP A 452 -47.78 -6.22 -8.80
N ALA A 453 -47.60 -4.89 -8.73
CA ALA A 453 -48.69 -3.92 -8.85
C ALA A 453 -49.10 -3.67 -10.31
N ASP A 454 -48.16 -3.81 -11.26
CA ASP A 454 -48.42 -3.53 -12.68
C ASP A 454 -49.01 -4.77 -13.39
N GLU A 455 -48.60 -5.99 -13.01
CA GLU A 455 -49.24 -7.22 -13.52
C GLU A 455 -50.68 -7.39 -13.00
N SER A 456 -50.98 -6.92 -11.79
CA SER A 456 -52.35 -6.96 -11.25
C SER A 456 -53.26 -5.85 -11.78
N ALA A 457 -52.69 -4.82 -12.43
CA ALA A 457 -53.43 -3.83 -13.21
C ALA A 457 -53.68 -4.31 -14.66
N SER A 458 -52.69 -4.98 -15.29
CA SER A 458 -52.81 -5.51 -16.65
C SER A 458 -53.73 -6.74 -16.79
N MET A 459 -54.01 -7.48 -15.70
CA MET A 459 -54.99 -8.57 -15.71
C MET A 459 -56.43 -8.13 -15.38
N ARG A 460 -56.68 -6.80 -15.28
CA ARG A 460 -58.01 -6.23 -15.00
C ARG A 460 -58.62 -5.44 -16.17
N GLU A 461 -58.06 -5.53 -17.38
CA GLU A 461 -58.70 -5.01 -18.60
C GLU A 461 -59.28 -6.11 -19.48
#